data_AF-K2D1A9-F1
#
_entry.id   AF-K2D1A9-F1
#
_cell.length_a   1.000
_cell.length_b   1.000
_cell.length_c   1.000
_cell.angle_alpha   90.00
_cell.angle_beta   90.00
_cell.angle_gamma   90.00
#
_symmetry.space_group_name_H-M   'P 1'
#
loop_
_entity.id
_entity.type
_entity.pdbx_description
1 polymer ?
#
loop_
_entity_poly.entity_id
_entity_poly.type
_entity_poly.pdbx_seq_one_letter_code
_entity_poly.pdbx_strand_id
1 'polypeptide(L)'
;MNNQRLIAMCIRHEMYKKKAKEEYLILRNDPLFVSGLSLYWGEGDKSGRKRVALINTDPLLLKVTVLFYKKILKIPSDKIKAALFIYSDINEESALTYWSNTLEIPLSNFIKTQKLSSRSTYTKRKVKYGMCNVYFSSIEMSIKITEWLFLLARDLRE
;
A
#
# COMPACT_ATOMS: atom_id res chain seq x y z
N MET A 1 -7.50 -20.08 -28.11
CA MET A 1 -7.61 -20.13 -26.63
C MET A 1 -7.50 -18.75 -25.93
N ASN A 2 -7.68 -17.60 -26.63
CA ASN A 2 -7.29 -16.28 -26.07
C ASN A 2 -8.42 -15.22 -25.96
N ASN A 3 -9.58 -15.41 -26.58
CA ASN A 3 -10.64 -14.38 -26.59
C ASN A 3 -11.55 -14.44 -25.33
N GLN A 4 -11.98 -15.64 -24.93
CA GLN A 4 -12.85 -15.82 -23.74
C GLN A 4 -12.19 -15.35 -22.43
N ARG A 5 -10.89 -15.58 -22.26
CA ARG A 5 -10.14 -15.12 -21.07
C ARG A 5 -10.06 -13.60 -21.00
N LEU A 6 -9.84 -12.95 -22.14
CA LEU A 6 -9.79 -11.49 -22.24
C LEU A 6 -11.17 -10.88 -21.94
N ILE A 7 -12.23 -11.44 -22.53
CA ILE A 7 -13.62 -11.02 -22.25
C ILE A 7 -13.93 -11.15 -20.74
N ALA A 8 -13.59 -12.29 -20.13
CA ALA A 8 -13.80 -12.48 -18.69
C ALA A 8 -12.99 -11.49 -17.82
N MET A 9 -11.80 -11.07 -18.27
CA MET A 9 -11.03 -10.04 -17.59
C MET A 9 -11.70 -8.67 -17.67
N CYS A 10 -12.19 -8.27 -18.85
CA CYS A 10 -12.91 -7.00 -19.03
C CYS A 10 -14.20 -6.98 -18.20
N ILE A 11 -14.98 -8.07 -18.19
CA ILE A 11 -16.20 -8.18 -17.38
C ILE A 11 -15.88 -7.98 -15.90
N ARG A 12 -14.85 -8.65 -15.37
CA ARG A 12 -14.43 -8.46 -13.97
C ARG A 12 -13.98 -7.04 -13.69
N HIS A 13 -13.23 -6.43 -14.61
CA HIS A 13 -12.77 -5.05 -14.46
C HIS A 13 -13.94 -4.07 -14.30
N GLU A 14 -14.93 -4.15 -15.20
CA GLU A 14 -16.13 -3.31 -15.13
C GLU A 14 -16.96 -3.58 -13.89
N MET A 15 -17.08 -4.84 -13.48
CA MET A 15 -17.74 -5.19 -12.22
C MET A 15 -17.05 -4.54 -11.01
N TYR A 16 -15.72 -4.55 -10.94
CA TYR A 16 -14.99 -3.92 -9.84
C TYR A 16 -15.13 -2.40 -9.85
N LYS A 17 -15.10 -1.76 -11.03
CA LYS A 17 -15.37 -0.32 -11.15
C LYS A 17 -16.78 0.05 -10.69
N LYS A 18 -17.79 -0.74 -11.05
CA LYS A 18 -19.17 -0.51 -10.59
C LYS A 18 -19.26 -0.56 -9.06
N LYS A 19 -18.69 -1.60 -8.44
CA LYS A 19 -18.63 -1.72 -6.97
C LYS A 19 -17.86 -0.55 -6.34
N ALA A 20 -16.76 -0.11 -6.95
CA ALA A 20 -16.00 1.03 -6.46
C ALA A 20 -16.87 2.29 -6.37
N LYS A 21 -17.68 2.57 -7.40
CA LYS A 21 -18.59 3.73 -7.41
C LYS A 21 -19.61 3.68 -6.28
N GLU A 22 -20.21 2.51 -6.05
CA GLU A 22 -21.17 2.28 -4.96
C GLU A 22 -20.51 2.48 -3.58
N GLU A 23 -19.34 1.86 -3.37
CA GLU A 23 -18.56 1.97 -2.13
C GLU A 23 -18.08 3.41 -1.88
N TYR A 24 -17.70 4.15 -2.92
CA TYR A 24 -17.25 5.54 -2.82
C TYR A 24 -18.32 6.46 -2.24
N LEU A 25 -19.58 6.33 -2.68
CA LEU A 25 -20.67 7.17 -2.19
C LEU A 25 -20.87 7.03 -0.67
N ILE A 26 -20.58 5.86 -0.13
CA ILE A 26 -20.68 5.54 1.30
C ILE A 26 -19.44 6.02 2.06
N LEU A 27 -18.26 5.87 1.47
CA LEU A 27 -16.98 6.06 2.15
C LEU A 27 -16.34 7.44 1.95
N ARG A 28 -16.80 8.26 0.99
CA ARG A 28 -16.12 9.51 0.60
C ARG A 28 -15.95 10.54 1.72
N ASN A 29 -16.71 10.44 2.79
CA ASN A 29 -16.61 11.31 3.98
C ASN A 29 -15.92 10.63 5.17
N ASP A 30 -15.51 9.36 5.05
CA ASP A 30 -14.77 8.65 6.09
C ASP A 30 -13.31 9.15 6.13
N PRO A 31 -12.81 9.68 7.27
CA PRO A 31 -11.46 10.24 7.35
C PRO A 31 -10.35 9.23 7.03
N LEU A 32 -10.52 7.95 7.41
CA LEU A 32 -9.54 6.91 7.13
C LEU A 32 -9.55 6.53 5.65
N PHE A 33 -10.71 6.49 5.02
CA PHE A 33 -10.84 6.28 3.58
C PHE A 33 -10.11 7.36 2.79
N VAL A 34 -10.43 8.64 3.06
CA VAL A 34 -9.81 9.78 2.38
C VAL A 34 -8.31 9.82 2.63
N SER A 35 -7.88 9.68 3.90
CA SER A 35 -6.46 9.67 4.25
C SER A 35 -5.70 8.53 3.57
N GLY A 36 -6.27 7.33 3.56
CA GLY A 36 -5.67 6.16 2.91
C GLY A 36 -5.53 6.33 1.39
N LEU A 37 -6.55 6.90 0.74
CA LEU A 37 -6.47 7.25 -0.67
C LEU A 37 -5.41 8.32 -0.94
N SER A 38 -5.39 9.41 -0.17
CA SER A 38 -4.40 10.49 -0.32
C SER A 38 -2.98 9.98 -0.12
N LEU A 39 -2.74 9.13 0.87
CA LEU A 39 -1.44 8.48 1.08
C LEU A 39 -1.04 7.60 -0.08
N TYR A 40 -1.95 6.76 -0.59
CA TYR A 40 -1.68 5.95 -1.76
C TYR A 40 -1.45 6.80 -3.02
N TRP A 41 -2.15 7.93 -3.14
CA TRP A 41 -1.96 8.85 -4.26
C TRP A 41 -0.57 9.49 -4.22
N GLY A 42 -0.09 9.94 -3.05
CA GLY A 42 1.23 10.52 -2.88
C GLY A 42 2.38 9.50 -2.95
N GLU A 43 2.30 8.45 -2.13
CA GLU A 43 3.42 7.55 -1.80
C GLU A 43 3.23 6.11 -2.33
N GLY A 44 2.04 5.79 -2.87
CA GLY A 44 1.72 4.45 -3.33
C GLY A 44 2.40 4.07 -4.65
N ASP A 45 2.76 2.80 -4.77
CA ASP A 45 3.29 2.19 -5.99
C ASP A 45 2.19 2.03 -7.04
N LYS A 46 2.36 2.73 -8.17
CA LYS A 46 1.41 2.72 -9.30
C LYS A 46 1.91 1.90 -10.50
N SER A 47 3.06 1.23 -10.37
CA SER A 47 3.71 0.53 -11.48
C SER A 47 3.05 -0.83 -11.80
N GLY A 48 2.36 -1.45 -10.84
CA GLY A 48 1.80 -2.79 -10.96
C GLY A 48 0.26 -2.84 -10.94
N ARG A 49 -0.35 -3.62 -11.86
CA ARG A 49 -1.82 -3.80 -11.95
C ARG A 49 -2.45 -4.66 -10.86
N LYS A 50 -1.66 -5.28 -9.99
CA LYS A 50 -2.13 -6.28 -9.01
C LYS A 50 -1.61 -6.05 -7.60
N ARG A 51 -0.65 -5.17 -7.43
CA ARG A 51 0.03 -4.94 -6.16
C ARG A 51 -0.34 -3.56 -5.68
N VAL A 52 -0.85 -3.49 -4.45
CA VAL A 52 -1.06 -2.23 -3.74
C VAL A 52 0.06 -2.17 -2.71
N ALA A 53 0.95 -1.20 -2.85
CA ALA A 53 2.13 -1.07 -2.00
C ALA A 53 2.38 0.39 -1.66
N LEU A 54 2.96 0.62 -0.49
CA LEU A 54 3.43 1.93 -0.06
C LEU A 54 4.71 1.72 0.76
N ILE A 55 5.74 2.48 0.41
CA ILE A 55 7.04 2.45 1.10
C ILE A 55 7.32 3.80 1.73
N ASN A 56 7.71 3.82 3.00
CA ASN A 56 8.11 5.06 3.65
C ASN A 56 9.08 4.81 4.81
N THR A 57 9.65 5.89 5.33
CA THR A 57 10.48 5.91 6.56
C THR A 57 9.68 6.34 7.79
N ASP A 58 8.55 7.02 7.60
CA ASP A 58 7.69 7.51 8.67
C ASP A 58 6.78 6.38 9.20
N PRO A 59 6.90 6.00 10.48
CA PRO A 59 6.07 4.96 11.08
C PRO A 59 4.60 5.36 11.24
N LEU A 60 4.28 6.64 11.46
CA LEU A 60 2.90 7.10 11.63
C LEU A 60 2.15 7.02 10.31
N LEU A 61 2.81 7.41 9.22
CA LEU A 61 2.27 7.27 7.86
C LEU A 61 1.92 5.81 7.55
N LEU A 62 2.87 4.90 7.78
CA LEU A 62 2.66 3.47 7.51
C LEU A 62 1.61 2.84 8.45
N LYS A 63 1.46 3.32 9.69
CA LYS A 63 0.35 2.90 10.57
C LYS A 63 -1.00 3.25 9.96
N VAL A 64 -1.18 4.47 9.44
CA VAL A 64 -2.43 4.86 8.75
C VAL A 64 -2.65 4.00 7.51
N THR A 65 -1.60 3.71 6.74
CA THR A 65 -1.68 2.80 5.59
C THR A 65 -2.15 1.39 5.99
N VAL A 66 -1.58 0.80 7.04
CA VAL A 66 -1.97 -0.53 7.53
C VAL A 66 -3.42 -0.52 8.04
N LEU A 67 -3.83 0.53 8.75
CA LEU A 67 -5.21 0.69 9.19
C LEU A 67 -6.18 0.79 8.01
N PHE A 68 -5.84 1.57 6.98
CA PHE A 68 -6.63 1.65 5.74
C PHE A 68 -6.77 0.26 5.09
N TYR A 69 -5.68 -0.50 4.98
CA TYR A 69 -5.72 -1.86 4.42
C TYR A 69 -6.60 -2.81 5.23
N LYS A 70 -6.50 -2.78 6.57
CA LYS A 70 -7.27 -3.68 7.46
C LYS A 70 -8.75 -3.27 7.55
N LYS A 71 -9.03 -1.97 7.70
CA LYS A 71 -10.37 -1.47 8.08
C LYS A 71 -11.23 -1.06 6.90
N ILE A 72 -10.66 -0.45 5.87
CA ILE A 72 -11.39 -0.02 4.67
C ILE A 72 -11.33 -1.12 3.62
N LEU A 73 -10.12 -1.54 3.23
CA LEU A 73 -9.94 -2.53 2.17
C LEU A 73 -10.24 -3.98 2.63
N LYS A 74 -10.44 -4.18 3.93
CA LYS A 74 -10.73 -5.47 4.57
C LYS A 74 -9.72 -6.57 4.19
N ILE A 75 -8.45 -6.20 4.04
CA ILE A 75 -7.39 -7.16 3.71
C ILE A 75 -7.09 -8.01 4.95
N PRO A 76 -7.15 -9.35 4.84
CA PRO A 76 -6.75 -10.24 5.92
C PRO A 76 -5.30 -9.98 6.35
N SER A 77 -5.05 -9.98 7.66
CA SER A 77 -3.73 -9.65 8.23
C SER A 77 -2.61 -10.56 7.69
N ASP A 78 -2.88 -11.84 7.42
CA ASP A 78 -1.95 -12.80 6.85
C ASP A 78 -1.54 -12.48 5.40
N LYS A 79 -2.36 -11.69 4.67
CA LYS A 79 -2.09 -11.23 3.31
C LYS A 79 -1.34 -9.91 3.23
N ILE A 80 -1.26 -9.16 4.32
CA ILE A 80 -0.47 -7.91 4.40
C ILE A 80 0.99 -8.30 4.64
N LYS A 81 1.84 -8.06 3.64
CA LYS A 81 3.27 -8.36 3.67
C LYS A 81 4.09 -7.08 3.87
N ALA A 82 5.27 -7.24 4.43
CA ALA A 82 6.23 -6.16 4.62
C ALA A 82 7.59 -6.53 4.02
N ALA A 83 8.31 -5.55 3.49
CA ALA A 83 9.69 -5.71 3.04
C ALA A 83 10.52 -4.53 3.54
N LEU A 84 11.68 -4.80 4.12
CA LEU A 84 12.59 -3.76 4.57
C LEU A 84 13.62 -3.41 3.50
N PHE A 85 13.93 -2.13 3.41
CA PHE A 85 15.03 -1.60 2.59
C PHE A 85 15.97 -0.87 3.54
N ILE A 86 17.09 -1.52 3.85
CA ILE A 86 18.03 -1.03 4.87
C ILE A 86 19.42 -0.89 4.30
N TYR A 87 20.17 0.09 4.79
CA TYR A 87 21.57 0.26 4.44
C TYR A 87 22.45 -0.78 5.15
N SER A 88 23.64 -1.04 4.62
CA SER A 88 24.58 -2.03 5.18
C SER A 88 24.98 -1.76 6.64
N ASP A 89 24.92 -0.49 7.08
CA ASP A 89 25.22 -0.06 8.45
C ASP A 89 24.05 -0.26 9.43
N ILE A 90 22.89 -0.73 8.98
CA ILE A 90 21.71 -0.99 9.81
C ILE A 90 21.63 -2.47 10.20
N ASN A 91 21.51 -2.73 11.50
CA ASN A 91 21.23 -4.06 12.02
C ASN A 91 19.81 -4.51 11.61
N GLU A 92 19.72 -5.60 10.86
CA GLU A 92 18.48 -6.08 10.25
C GLU A 92 17.45 -6.56 11.27
N GLU A 93 17.88 -7.31 12.27
CA GLU A 93 17.02 -7.86 13.32
C GLU A 93 16.33 -6.75 14.13
N SER A 94 17.08 -5.70 14.46
CA SER A 94 16.55 -4.53 15.15
C SER A 94 15.53 -3.77 14.30
N ALA A 95 15.76 -3.67 12.98
CA ALA A 95 14.83 -3.02 12.05
C ALA A 95 13.55 -3.84 11.86
N LEU A 96 13.68 -5.17 11.71
CA LEU A 96 12.55 -6.10 11.64
C LEU A 96 11.69 -6.02 12.90
N THR A 97 12.31 -6.11 14.07
CA THR A 97 11.61 -6.03 15.37
C THR A 97 10.90 -4.68 15.52
N TYR A 98 11.57 -3.57 15.19
CA TYR A 98 10.97 -2.25 15.23
C TYR A 98 9.74 -2.14 14.34
N TRP A 99 9.85 -2.51 13.06
CA TRP A 99 8.75 -2.37 12.11
C TRP A 99 7.61 -3.34 12.39
N SER A 100 7.91 -4.56 12.82
CA SER A 100 6.91 -5.56 13.22
C SER A 100 6.06 -5.05 14.38
N ASN A 101 6.70 -4.58 15.45
CA ASN A 101 6.01 -4.03 16.62
C ASN A 101 5.24 -2.74 16.28
N THR A 102 5.84 -1.88 15.46
CA THR A 102 5.26 -0.57 15.10
C THR A 102 4.00 -0.73 14.24
N LEU A 103 4.00 -1.67 13.30
CA LEU A 103 2.91 -1.84 12.33
C LEU A 103 1.92 -2.96 12.70
N GLU A 104 2.20 -3.68 13.79
CA GLU A 104 1.44 -4.88 14.19
C GLU A 104 1.31 -5.87 13.02
N ILE A 105 2.43 -6.09 12.34
CA ILE A 105 2.59 -7.09 11.28
C ILE A 105 3.52 -8.17 11.83
N PRO A 106 3.11 -9.45 11.84
CA PRO A 106 3.96 -10.51 12.39
C PRO A 106 5.23 -10.67 11.56
N LEU A 107 6.34 -11.04 12.20
CA LEU A 107 7.62 -11.28 11.52
C LEU A 107 7.51 -12.30 10.38
N SER A 108 6.60 -13.27 10.47
CA SER A 108 6.30 -14.25 9.41
C SER A 108 5.75 -13.63 8.11
N ASN A 109 5.28 -12.38 8.16
CA ASN A 109 4.82 -11.63 6.99
C ASN A 109 5.90 -10.71 6.40
N PHE A 110 7.08 -10.62 7.03
CA PHE A 110 8.22 -9.93 6.44
C PHE A 110 8.90 -10.84 5.43
N ILE A 111 9.08 -10.34 4.22
CA ILE A 111 9.87 -11.02 3.18
C ILE A 111 11.34 -10.61 3.29
N LYS A 112 12.19 -11.22 2.45
CA LYS A 112 13.62 -10.93 2.38
C LYS A 112 13.91 -9.43 2.37
N THR A 113 14.69 -8.98 3.35
CA THR A 113 15.20 -7.61 3.43
C THR A 113 16.11 -7.29 2.26
N GLN A 114 15.94 -6.11 1.69
CA GLN A 114 16.79 -5.58 0.62
C GLN A 114 17.87 -4.69 1.23
N LYS A 115 19.13 -5.04 0.95
CA LYS A 115 20.29 -4.23 1.35
C LYS A 115 20.55 -3.18 0.29
N LEU A 116 20.53 -1.91 0.71
CA LEU A 116 20.88 -0.77 -0.13
C LEU A 116 22.39 -0.52 -0.05
N SER A 117 22.97 -0.06 -1.16
CA SER A 117 24.35 0.42 -1.20
C SER A 117 24.54 1.66 -0.31
N SER A 118 25.79 2.05 -0.07
CA SER A 118 26.15 3.14 0.85
C SER A 118 25.32 4.41 0.63
N ARG A 119 24.92 5.05 1.73
CA ARG A 119 24.22 6.34 1.69
C ARG A 119 25.10 7.40 1.00
N SER A 120 24.46 8.31 0.29
CA SER A 120 25.11 9.54 -0.15
C SER A 120 25.74 10.27 1.04
N THR A 121 26.95 10.78 0.86
CA THR A 121 27.66 11.59 1.88
C THR A 121 26.90 12.87 2.23
N TYR A 122 25.96 13.30 1.38
CA TYR A 122 25.10 14.47 1.59
C TYR A 122 23.85 14.18 2.43
N THR A 123 23.59 12.92 2.82
CA THR A 123 22.42 12.56 3.63
C THR A 123 22.63 12.99 5.09
N LYS A 124 22.13 14.19 5.43
CA LYS A 124 22.27 14.79 6.78
C LYS A 124 21.48 14.05 7.87
N ARG A 125 20.37 13.40 7.55
CA ARG A 125 19.53 12.65 8.49
C ARG A 125 19.55 11.16 8.16
N LYS A 126 20.16 10.37 9.05
CA LYS A 126 20.21 8.92 8.90
C LYS A 126 18.91 8.28 9.42
N VAL A 127 18.20 7.56 8.55
CA VAL A 127 17.13 6.65 8.99
C VAL A 127 17.71 5.53 9.85
N LYS A 128 17.14 5.31 11.03
CA LYS A 128 17.63 4.35 12.03
C LYS A 128 17.25 2.91 11.70
N TYR A 129 16.03 2.71 11.18
CA TYR A 129 15.47 1.39 10.89
C TYR A 129 15.18 1.17 9.40
N GLY A 130 15.77 2.01 8.53
CA GLY A 130 15.56 1.99 7.08
C GLY A 130 14.14 2.36 6.67
N MET A 131 13.75 1.92 5.48
CA MET A 131 12.40 2.07 4.94
C MET A 131 11.63 0.75 5.07
N CYS A 132 10.33 0.84 5.28
CA CYS A 132 9.44 -0.31 5.24
C CYS A 132 8.43 -0.15 4.11
N ASN A 133 8.34 -1.17 3.27
CA ASN A 133 7.32 -1.28 2.24
C ASN A 133 6.23 -2.23 2.72
N VAL A 134 5.01 -1.73 2.85
CA VAL A 134 3.83 -2.54 3.22
C VAL A 134 2.98 -2.73 1.97
N TYR A 135 2.63 -3.98 1.68
CA TYR A 135 1.91 -4.30 0.46
C TYR A 135 1.02 -5.55 0.59
N PHE A 136 0.09 -5.66 -0.35
CA PHE A 136 -0.66 -6.88 -0.61
C PHE A 136 -0.98 -6.96 -2.12
N SER A 137 -1.42 -8.14 -2.57
CA SER A 137 -1.79 -8.36 -3.96
C SER A 137 -3.28 -8.59 -4.12
N SER A 138 -3.95 -7.69 -4.85
CA SER A 138 -5.36 -7.82 -5.24
C SER A 138 -5.63 -6.96 -6.47
N ILE A 139 -6.05 -7.60 -7.56
CA ILE A 139 -6.44 -6.89 -8.79
C ILE A 139 -7.70 -6.05 -8.55
N GLU A 140 -8.64 -6.57 -7.77
CA GLU A 140 -9.87 -5.87 -7.39
C GLU A 140 -9.55 -4.56 -6.68
N MET A 141 -8.73 -4.62 -5.63
CA MET A 141 -8.43 -3.42 -4.85
C MET A 141 -7.57 -2.42 -5.63
N SER A 142 -6.64 -2.89 -6.48
CA SER A 142 -5.90 -2.00 -7.38
C SER A 142 -6.82 -1.22 -8.32
N ILE A 143 -7.84 -1.88 -8.90
CA ILE A 143 -8.84 -1.23 -9.75
C ILE A 143 -9.72 -0.28 -8.94
N LYS A 144 -10.24 -0.72 -7.79
CA LYS A 144 -11.11 0.09 -6.92
C LYS A 144 -10.42 1.35 -6.44
N ILE A 145 -9.19 1.26 -5.93
CA ILE A 145 -8.40 2.42 -5.50
C ILE A 145 -8.22 3.40 -6.65
N THR A 146 -7.88 2.92 -7.85
CA THR A 146 -7.72 3.79 -9.02
C THR A 146 -9.02 4.52 -9.36
N GLU A 147 -10.17 3.83 -9.35
CA GLU A 147 -11.47 4.45 -9.59
C GLU A 147 -11.86 5.43 -8.49
N TRP A 148 -11.59 5.11 -7.22
CA TRP A 148 -11.85 6.01 -6.10
C TRP A 148 -11.01 7.28 -6.15
N LEU A 149 -9.73 7.20 -6.55
CA LEU A 149 -8.91 8.38 -6.78
C LEU A 149 -9.49 9.27 -7.88
N PHE A 150 -9.96 8.67 -8.97
CA PHE A 150 -10.62 9.41 -10.04
C PHE A 150 -11.89 10.13 -9.56
N LEU A 151 -12.74 9.44 -8.79
CA LEU A 151 -13.97 10.02 -8.22
C LEU A 151 -13.66 11.13 -7.22
N LEU A 152 -12.70 10.90 -6.31
CA LEU A 152 -12.24 11.91 -5.35
C LEU A 152 -11.71 13.16 -6.04
N ALA A 153 -10.90 13.00 -7.10
CA ALA A 153 -10.39 14.13 -7.88
C ALA A 153 -11.50 14.94 -8.56
N ARG A 154 -12.60 14.29 -8.94
CA ARG A 154 -13.74 14.93 -9.58
C ARG A 154 -14.61 15.66 -8.55
N ASP A 155 -14.96 14.99 -7.45
CA ASP A 155 -15.79 15.56 -6.38
C ASP A 155 -15.13 16.78 -5.72
N LEU A 156 -13.79 16.90 -5.71
CA LEU A 156 -13.07 18.08 -5.20
C LEU A 156 -12.98 19.27 -6.18
N ARG A 157 -13.39 19.10 -7.44
CA ARG A 157 -13.40 20.17 -8.45
C ARG A 157 -14.73 20.89 -8.57
N GLU A 158 -15.79 20.32 -8.00
CA GLU A 158 -17.15 20.85 -7.97
C GLU A 158 -17.39 21.64 -6.68
#